data_AF-A0A1H4JKQ9-F1
#
_entry.id   AF-A0A1H4JKQ9-F1
#
_cell.length_a   1.000
_cell.length_b   1.000
_cell.length_c   1.000
_cell.angle_alpha   90.00
_cell.angle_beta   90.00
_cell.angle_gamma   90.00
#
_symmetry.space_group_name_H-M   'P 1'
#
loop_
_entity.id
_entity.type
_entity.pdbx_description
1 polymer ?
#
loop_
_entity_poly.entity_id
_entity_poly.type
_entity_poly.pdbx_seq_one_letter_code
_entity_poly.pdbx_strand_id
1 'polypeptide(L)'
;MIGEPCVGGDAAHTPDGFEKFWKAHPRQRDRKRAEKLFTQAVAAGIHPDVIVQAAERYRAENAGNKAQYVAYADNWLDQRRWEDYQADTPVAARSDAVRDAAAFWAKKVKSGAYIPPTGISAEVAACMIQGGLVQEQDLLRAGLRI
;
A
#
# COMPACT_ATOMS: atom_id res chain seq x y z
N MET A 1 9.54 -20.51 -19.67
CA MET A 1 8.38 -20.34 -18.78
C MET A 1 8.87 -20.48 -17.35
N ILE A 2 9.26 -19.35 -16.74
CA ILE A 2 9.47 -19.04 -15.32
C ILE A 2 9.90 -17.55 -15.36
N GLY A 3 9.00 -16.59 -15.20
CA GLY A 3 8.50 -16.18 -13.90
C GLY A 3 9.48 -15.17 -13.28
N GLU A 4 9.68 -14.02 -13.91
CA GLU A 4 10.39 -12.90 -13.29
C GLU A 4 9.52 -12.32 -12.17
N PRO A 5 10.00 -12.30 -10.91
CA PRO A 5 9.33 -11.57 -9.85
C PRO A 5 9.74 -10.09 -9.93
N CYS A 6 8.85 -9.26 -10.46
CA CYS A 6 8.96 -7.82 -10.34
C CYS A 6 8.62 -7.43 -8.88
N VAL A 7 9.62 -7.45 -8.01
CA VAL A 7 9.54 -6.90 -6.65
C VAL A 7 10.36 -5.62 -6.54
N GLY A 8 9.76 -4.58 -5.95
CA GLY A 8 10.39 -3.29 -5.63
C GLY A 8 9.42 -2.16 -6.03
N GLY A 9 8.65 -1.55 -5.13
CA GLY A 9 9.05 -1.07 -3.82
C GLY A 9 9.76 0.28 -3.97
N ASP A 10 9.03 1.31 -4.44
CA ASP A 10 9.48 2.71 -4.37
C ASP A 10 8.32 3.55 -3.85
N ALA A 11 8.25 3.65 -2.52
CA ALA A 11 7.39 4.54 -1.78
C ALA A 11 8.12 5.88 -1.59
N ALA A 12 8.39 6.61 -2.68
CA ALA A 12 8.98 7.94 -2.58
C ALA A 12 8.64 8.80 -3.81
N HIS A 13 7.43 9.38 -3.79
CA HIS A 13 7.08 10.53 -4.63
C HIS A 13 7.16 10.35 -6.16
N THR A 14 7.12 9.11 -6.65
CA THR A 14 7.43 8.81 -8.05
C THR A 14 6.22 9.09 -8.97
N PRO A 15 6.43 9.65 -10.18
CA PRO A 15 5.41 9.77 -11.25
C PRO A 15 4.74 8.45 -11.64
N ASP A 16 5.29 7.33 -11.16
CA ASP A 16 4.78 5.97 -11.30
C ASP A 16 3.39 5.78 -10.67
N GLY A 17 3.10 6.43 -9.53
CA GLY A 17 1.78 6.35 -8.89
C GLY A 17 0.66 6.97 -9.74
N PHE A 18 0.92 8.15 -10.31
CA PHE A 18 -0.03 8.78 -11.22
C PHE A 18 -0.20 7.99 -12.52
N GLU A 19 0.89 7.43 -13.08
CA GLU A 19 0.81 6.65 -14.31
C GLU A 19 0.03 5.34 -14.13
N LYS A 20 0.18 4.68 -12.98
CA LYS A 20 -0.65 3.53 -12.57
C LYS A 20 -2.12 3.90 -12.46
N PHE A 21 -2.43 4.99 -11.78
CA PHE A 21 -3.79 5.54 -11.71
C PHE A 21 -4.35 5.82 -13.12
N TRP A 22 -3.54 6.46 -13.97
CA TRP A 22 -3.92 6.82 -15.33
C TRP A 22 -4.27 5.58 -16.15
N LYS A 23 -3.44 4.52 -16.11
CA LYS A 23 -3.71 3.24 -16.80
C LYS A 23 -4.94 2.50 -16.25
N ALA A 24 -5.20 2.61 -14.95
CA ALA A 24 -6.35 1.95 -14.31
C ALA A 24 -7.68 2.60 -14.70
N HIS A 25 -7.71 3.92 -14.92
CA HIS A 25 -8.97 4.63 -15.12
C HIS A 25 -9.54 4.42 -16.54
N PRO A 26 -10.77 3.91 -16.70
CA PRO A 26 -11.32 3.58 -18.02
C PRO A 26 -11.69 4.82 -18.87
N ARG A 27 -11.90 5.98 -18.23
CA ARG A 27 -12.16 7.26 -18.90
C ARG A 27 -11.14 8.32 -18.52
N GLN A 28 -10.24 8.62 -19.45
CA GLN A 28 -9.15 9.57 -19.32
C GLN A 28 -9.43 10.75 -20.27
N ARG A 29 -9.54 11.98 -19.75
CA ARG A 29 -9.79 13.18 -20.58
C ARG A 29 -8.66 14.20 -20.44
N ASP A 30 -8.54 14.80 -19.26
CA ASP A 30 -7.61 15.90 -19.02
C ASP A 30 -6.44 15.44 -18.14
N ARG A 31 -5.39 14.87 -18.75
CA ARG A 31 -4.21 14.35 -18.02
C ARG A 31 -3.56 15.39 -17.13
N LYS A 32 -3.34 16.61 -17.64
CA LYS A 32 -2.73 17.71 -16.88
C LYS A 32 -3.55 18.11 -15.65
N ARG A 33 -4.89 18.11 -15.78
CA ARG A 33 -5.79 18.44 -14.65
C ARG A 33 -5.80 17.31 -13.63
N ALA A 34 -5.88 16.06 -14.09
CA ALA A 34 -5.81 14.89 -13.23
C ALA A 34 -4.49 14.81 -12.46
N GLU A 35 -3.35 15.06 -13.11
CA GLU A 35 -2.04 15.09 -12.48
C GLU A 35 -1.98 16.16 -11.38
N LYS A 36 -2.44 17.38 -11.67
CA LYS A 36 -2.50 18.45 -10.67
C LYS A 36 -3.39 18.10 -9.48
N LEU A 37 -4.53 17.45 -9.70
CA LEU A 37 -5.42 17.01 -8.62
C LEU A 37 -4.81 15.86 -7.81
N PHE A 38 -4.14 14.92 -8.47
CA PHE A 38 -3.42 13.83 -7.84
C PHE A 38 -2.29 14.36 -6.95
N THR A 39 -1.46 15.27 -7.46
CA THR A 39 -0.39 15.91 -6.67
C THR A 39 -0.95 16.69 -5.48
N GLN A 40 -2.11 17.37 -5.65
CA GLN A 40 -2.77 18.05 -4.53
C GLN A 40 -3.26 17.07 -3.45
N ALA A 41 -3.80 15.92 -3.84
CA ALA A 41 -4.22 14.89 -2.88
C ALA A 41 -3.00 14.31 -2.13
N VAL A 42 -1.89 14.06 -2.84
CA VAL A 42 -0.65 13.60 -2.21
C VAL A 42 -0.06 14.66 -1.28
N ALA A 43 -0.08 15.93 -1.68
CA ALA A 43 0.34 17.06 -0.86
C ALA A 43 -0.56 17.26 0.38
N ALA A 44 -1.83 16.85 0.32
CA ALA A 44 -2.74 16.82 1.46
C ALA A 44 -2.45 15.68 2.44
N GLY A 45 -1.43 14.85 2.19
CA GLY A 45 -1.03 13.73 3.04
C GLY A 45 -1.63 12.38 2.64
N ILE A 46 -2.31 12.30 1.49
CA ILE A 46 -2.86 11.04 1.00
C ILE A 46 -1.76 10.24 0.30
N HIS A 47 -1.63 8.97 0.66
CA HIS A 47 -0.64 8.12 0.00
C HIS A 47 -1.08 7.85 -1.46
N PRO A 48 -0.20 8.02 -2.46
CA PRO A 48 -0.56 7.87 -3.89
C PRO A 48 -1.13 6.48 -4.20
N ASP A 49 -0.65 5.44 -3.50
CA ASP A 49 -1.14 4.07 -3.64
C ASP A 49 -2.63 3.92 -3.28
N VAL A 50 -3.13 4.70 -2.33
CA VAL A 50 -4.54 4.69 -1.93
C VAL A 50 -5.42 5.11 -3.11
N ILE A 51 -5.00 6.17 -3.81
CA ILE A 51 -5.71 6.73 -4.95
C ILE A 51 -5.70 5.73 -6.11
N VAL A 52 -4.57 5.04 -6.34
CA VAL A 52 -4.44 3.99 -7.36
C VAL A 52 -5.36 2.81 -7.06
N GLN A 53 -5.33 2.25 -5.85
CA GLN A 53 -6.18 1.11 -5.48
C GLN A 53 -7.67 1.46 -5.54
N ALA A 54 -8.04 2.65 -5.07
CA ALA A 54 -9.42 3.13 -5.19
C ALA A 54 -9.86 3.24 -6.66
N ALA A 55 -8.98 3.69 -7.55
CA ALA A 55 -9.27 3.73 -8.98
C ALA A 55 -9.36 2.34 -9.62
N GLU A 56 -8.55 1.37 -9.20
CA GLU A 56 -8.66 -0.02 -9.65
C GLU A 56 -9.97 -0.67 -9.21
N ARG A 57 -10.38 -0.46 -7.95
CA ARG A 57 -11.69 -0.90 -7.45
C ARG A 57 -12.83 -0.25 -8.23
N TYR A 58 -12.77 1.08 -8.41
CA TYR A 58 -13.74 1.81 -9.20
C TYR A 58 -13.84 1.26 -10.63
N ARG A 59 -12.70 0.95 -11.27
CA ARG A 59 -12.66 0.30 -12.59
C ARG A 59 -13.32 -1.08 -12.55
N ALA A 60 -13.03 -1.92 -11.56
CA ALA A 60 -13.62 -3.26 -11.43
C ALA A 60 -15.14 -3.20 -11.24
N GLU A 61 -15.62 -2.32 -10.36
CA GLU A 61 -17.07 -2.10 -10.16
C GLU A 61 -17.76 -1.57 -11.41
N ASN A 62 -17.05 -0.77 -12.21
CA ASN A 62 -17.58 -0.18 -13.44
C ASN A 62 -17.23 -0.97 -14.70
N ALA A 63 -16.59 -2.14 -14.60
CA ALA A 63 -16.16 -2.92 -15.76
C ALA A 63 -17.32 -3.39 -16.65
N GLY A 64 -18.53 -3.52 -16.08
CA GLY A 64 -19.78 -3.83 -16.80
C GLY A 64 -20.67 -2.62 -17.10
N ASN A 65 -20.32 -1.42 -16.64
CA ASN A 65 -21.13 -0.22 -16.81
C ASN A 65 -20.85 0.48 -18.14
N LYS A 66 -21.89 1.10 -18.73
CA LYS A 66 -21.71 1.92 -19.93
C LYS A 66 -20.80 3.09 -19.60
N ALA A 67 -19.86 3.41 -20.50
CA ALA A 67 -18.88 4.49 -20.33
C ALA A 67 -19.49 5.85 -19.94
N GLN A 68 -20.77 6.10 -20.25
CA GLN A 68 -21.49 7.31 -19.86
C GLN A 68 -21.71 7.47 -18.34
N TYR A 69 -21.75 6.37 -17.58
CA TYR A 69 -21.89 6.37 -16.11
C TYR A 69 -20.54 6.36 -15.39
N VAL A 70 -19.45 6.13 -16.15
CA VAL A 70 -18.09 6.21 -15.63
C VAL A 70 -17.68 7.68 -15.61
N ALA A 71 -17.31 8.17 -14.43
CA ALA A 71 -16.77 9.52 -14.26
C ALA A 71 -15.50 9.71 -15.12
N TYR A 72 -15.09 10.94 -15.38
CA TYR A 72 -13.76 11.20 -15.95
C TYR A 72 -12.71 11.18 -14.82
N ALA A 73 -11.49 10.75 -15.12
CA ALA A 73 -10.40 10.66 -14.14
C ALA A 73 -10.17 11.99 -13.38
N ASP A 74 -10.25 13.13 -14.07
CA ASP A 74 -10.14 14.46 -13.46
C ASP A 74 -11.32 14.75 -12.52
N ASN A 75 -12.56 14.47 -12.94
CA ASN A 75 -13.75 14.69 -12.13
C ASN A 75 -13.83 13.73 -10.92
N TRP A 76 -13.34 12.50 -11.09
CA TRP A 76 -13.25 11.51 -10.01
C TRP A 76 -12.25 11.96 -8.94
N LEU A 77 -11.12 12.53 -9.35
CA LEU A 77 -10.15 13.11 -8.42
C LEU A 77 -10.65 14.43 -7.80
N ASP A 78 -11.31 15.29 -8.57
CA ASP A 78 -11.85 16.57 -8.09
C ASP A 78 -12.89 16.35 -6.99
N GLN A 79 -13.76 15.34 -7.17
CA GLN A 79 -14.77 14.93 -6.19
C GLN A 79 -14.23 14.11 -5.03
N ARG A 80 -12.92 13.87 -4.97
CA ARG A 80 -12.26 13.05 -3.94
C ARG A 80 -12.91 11.68 -3.74
N ARG A 81 -13.39 11.07 -4.82
CA ARG A 81 -14.13 9.80 -4.74
C ARG A 81 -13.30 8.66 -4.17
N TRP A 82 -11.96 8.77 -4.15
CA TRP A 82 -11.10 7.81 -3.48
C TRP A 82 -11.40 7.69 -1.98
N GLU A 83 -11.91 8.74 -1.31
CA GLU A 83 -12.23 8.75 0.13
C GLU A 83 -13.32 7.72 0.47
N ASP A 84 -14.30 7.54 -0.42
CA ASP A 84 -15.37 6.53 -0.26
C ASP A 84 -14.81 5.09 -0.26
N TYR A 85 -13.70 4.89 -0.95
CA TYR A 85 -12.99 3.62 -1.05
C TYR A 85 -11.85 3.45 -0.01
N GLN A 86 -11.65 4.42 0.90
CA GLN A 86 -10.58 4.39 1.92
C GLN A 86 -10.89 3.55 3.17
N ALA A 87 -12.13 3.04 3.32
CA ALA A 87 -12.50 2.23 4.48
C ALA A 87 -11.67 0.93 4.62
N ASP A 88 -10.96 0.52 3.57
CA ASP A 88 -10.03 -0.59 3.59
C ASP A 88 -8.61 -0.02 3.44
N THR A 89 -7.89 0.08 4.56
CA THR A 89 -6.49 0.56 4.59
C THR A 89 -5.67 -0.20 3.52
N PRO A 90 -4.89 0.49 2.68
CA PRO A 90 -4.18 -0.16 1.58
C PRO A 90 -3.20 -1.20 2.10
N VAL A 91 -3.23 -2.39 1.50
CA VAL A 91 -2.33 -3.51 1.82
C VAL A 91 -0.85 -3.10 1.75
N ALA A 92 -0.48 -2.17 0.87
CA ALA A 92 0.89 -1.68 0.73
C ALA A 92 1.33 -0.82 1.94
N ALA A 93 0.51 0.13 2.40
CA ALA A 93 0.85 0.91 3.60
C ALA A 93 0.84 0.03 4.86
N ARG A 94 -0.07 -0.96 4.91
CA ARG A 94 -0.05 -1.99 5.95
C ARG A 94 1.23 -2.82 5.88
N SER A 95 1.69 -3.19 4.67
CA SER A 95 2.92 -3.96 4.46
C SER A 95 4.18 -3.18 4.82
N ASP A 96 4.24 -1.88 4.50
CA ASP A 96 5.35 -1.00 4.87
C ASP A 96 5.41 -0.79 6.38
N ALA A 97 4.27 -0.54 7.02
CA ALA A 97 4.18 -0.46 8.48
C ALA A 97 4.56 -1.79 9.17
N VAL A 98 4.15 -2.93 8.61
CA VAL A 98 4.53 -4.26 9.11
C VAL A 98 6.04 -4.50 8.97
N ARG A 99 6.65 -4.05 7.86
CA ARG A 99 8.10 -4.17 7.62
C ARG A 99 8.92 -3.24 8.52
N ASP A 100 8.48 -2.00 8.72
CA ASP A 100 9.13 -1.05 9.64
C ASP A 100 9.07 -1.57 11.09
N ALA A 101 7.89 -2.03 11.51
CA ALA A 101 7.72 -2.69 12.80
C ALA A 101 8.61 -3.95 12.91
N ALA A 102 8.71 -4.76 11.85
CA ALA A 102 9.57 -5.94 11.82
C ALA A 102 11.05 -5.58 12.03
N ALA A 103 11.56 -4.53 11.39
CA ALA A 103 12.94 -4.07 11.58
C ALA A 103 13.20 -3.56 13.01
N PHE A 104 12.26 -2.79 13.56
CA PHE A 104 12.34 -2.27 14.93
C PHE A 104 12.40 -3.42 15.96
N TRP A 105 11.49 -4.38 15.83
CA TRP A 105 11.42 -5.52 16.74
C TRP A 105 12.57 -6.51 16.57
N ALA A 106 13.06 -6.73 15.35
CA ALA A 106 14.25 -7.55 15.11
C ALA A 106 15.49 -7.01 15.85
N LYS A 107 15.66 -5.69 15.89
CA LYS A 107 16.73 -5.04 16.66
C LYS A 107 16.61 -5.29 18.17
N LYS A 108 15.38 -5.29 18.69
CA LYS A 108 15.08 -5.58 20.11
C LYS A 108 15.33 -7.05 20.47
N VAL A 109 14.94 -7.99 19.60
CA VAL A 109 15.18 -9.43 19.77
C VAL A 109 16.68 -9.72 19.81
N LYS A 110 17.46 -9.17 18.87
CA LYS A 110 18.94 -9.31 18.86
C LYS A 110 19.62 -8.68 20.08
N SER A 111 19.01 -7.65 20.65
CA SER A 111 19.48 -6.99 21.87
C SER A 111 19.13 -7.78 23.15
N GLY A 112 18.36 -8.86 23.06
CA GLY A 112 17.88 -9.62 24.23
C GLY A 112 16.90 -8.84 25.11
N ALA A 113 16.27 -7.78 24.56
CA ALA A 113 15.33 -6.97 25.31
C ALA A 113 13.99 -7.71 25.48
N TYR A 114 13.31 -7.48 26.60
CA TYR A 114 11.97 -8.03 26.82
C TYR A 114 11.00 -7.57 25.73
N ILE A 115 10.33 -8.52 25.07
CA ILE A 115 9.27 -8.25 24.10
C ILE A 115 7.93 -8.64 24.74
N PRO A 116 6.97 -7.71 24.83
CA PRO A 116 5.63 -8.07 25.28
C PRO A 116 4.94 -8.98 24.25
N PRO A 117 4.16 -9.99 24.69
CA PRO A 117 3.46 -10.93 23.81
C PRO A 117 2.40 -10.25 22.92
N THR A 118 2.02 -9.01 23.22
CA THR A 118 1.12 -8.16 22.42
C THR A 118 1.86 -7.21 21.47
N GLY A 119 3.19 -7.09 21.59
CA GLY A 119 3.99 -6.13 20.82
C GLY A 119 4.34 -6.58 19.41
N ILE A 120 4.42 -7.89 19.18
CA ILE A 120 4.70 -8.48 17.86
C ILE A 120 3.50 -9.30 17.43
N SER A 121 2.80 -8.84 16.39
CA SER A 121 1.74 -9.61 15.74
C SER A 121 2.34 -10.73 14.87
N ALA A 122 1.56 -11.78 14.61
CA ALA A 122 1.99 -12.91 13.78
C ALA A 122 2.49 -12.49 12.39
N GLU A 123 1.86 -11.48 11.76
CA GLU A 123 2.31 -10.91 10.48
C GLU A 123 3.71 -10.27 10.59
N VAL A 124 3.99 -9.57 11.69
CA VAL A 124 5.25 -8.88 11.94
C VAL A 124 6.37 -9.88 12.26
N ALA A 125 6.06 -10.95 13.01
CA ALA A 125 6.98 -12.06 13.23
C ALA A 125 7.30 -12.85 11.96
N ALA A 126 6.28 -13.15 11.14
CA ALA A 126 6.47 -13.79 9.85
C ALA A 126 7.36 -12.93 8.93
N CYS A 127 7.11 -11.61 8.85
CA CYS A 127 7.92 -10.69 8.07
C CYS A 127 9.39 -10.64 8.55
N MET A 128 9.60 -10.69 9.87
CA MET A 128 10.93 -10.78 10.49
C MET A 128 11.72 -12.02 10.07
N ILE A 129 11.08 -13.20 10.07
CA ILE A 129 11.68 -14.47 9.64
C ILE A 129 11.93 -14.47 8.13
N GLN A 130 10.94 -14.01 7.37
CA GLN A 130 10.97 -13.99 5.91
C GLN A 130 12.02 -13.00 5.38
N GLY A 131 12.29 -11.91 6.11
CA GLY A 131 13.39 -10.99 5.84
C GLY A 131 14.76 -11.45 6.34
N GLY A 132 14.87 -12.62 6.97
CA GLY A 132 16.13 -13.14 7.54
C GLY A 132 16.69 -12.29 8.69
N LEU A 133 15.87 -11.43 9.28
CA LEU A 133 16.30 -10.48 10.31
C LEU A 133 16.49 -11.19 11.65
N VAL A 134 15.65 -12.17 11.96
CA VAL A 134 15.71 -13.03 13.16
C VAL A 134 15.22 -14.43 12.79
N GLN A 135 15.65 -15.45 13.54
CA GLN A 135 15.10 -16.79 13.36
C GLN A 135 13.95 -17.08 14.33
N GLU A 136 13.13 -18.07 14.00
CA GLU A 136 12.06 -18.57 14.87
C GLU A 136 12.59 -18.92 16.28
N GLN A 137 13.76 -19.53 16.36
CA GLN A 137 14.45 -19.84 17.61
C GLN A 137 14.78 -18.59 18.47
N ASP A 138 15.07 -17.44 17.86
CA ASP A 138 15.34 -16.20 18.59
C ASP A 138 14.05 -15.61 19.17
N LEU A 139 12.93 -15.74 18.45
CA LEU A 139 11.60 -15.34 18.92
C LEU A 139 11.11 -16.26 20.05
N LEU A 140 11.34 -17.58 19.93
CA LEU A 140 11.04 -18.54 21.00
C LEU A 140 11.84 -18.26 22.27
N ARG A 141 13.13 -17.91 22.14
CA ARG A 141 13.98 -17.47 23.26
C ARG A 141 13.48 -16.19 23.90
N ALA A 142 12.88 -15.29 23.11
CA ALA A 142 12.25 -14.08 23.59
C ALA A 142 10.85 -14.31 24.23
N GLY A 143 10.36 -15.55 24.26
CA GLY A 143 9.06 -15.90 24.85
C GLY A 143 7.86 -15.69 23.93
N LEU A 144 8.09 -15.42 22.63
CA LEU A 144 7.04 -15.30 21.64
C LEU A 144 6.69 -16.69 21.11
N ARG A 145 5.41 -17.05 21.17
CA ARG A 145 4.86 -18.23 20.49
C ARG A 145 4.16 -17.74 19.24
N ILE A 146 4.71 -18.09 18.08
CA ILE A 146 4.16 -17.79 16.76
C ILE A 146 3.68 -19.08 16.10
#